data_AF-A0A3S3VHK9-F1
#
_entry.id   AF-A0A3S3VHK9-F1
#
_cell.length_a   1.000
_cell.length_b   1.000
_cell.length_c   1.000
_cell.angle_alpha   90.00
_cell.angle_beta   90.00
_cell.angle_gamma   90.00
#
_symmetry.space_group_name_H-M   'P 1'
#
loop_
_entity.id
_entity.type
_entity.pdbx_description
1 polymer ?
#
loop_
_entity_poly.entity_id
_entity_poly.type
_entity_poly.pdbx_seq_one_letter_code
_entity_poly.pdbx_strand_id
1 'polypeptide(L)'
;MAIQYLAIVAKIEQKQEELDRIKAQIASENVPGLITYRSFMYALYQDFKSFVLKYIYQENRAFIYWAQQDNKLNITDDSFTGLGLAHSKLKGDIITKINTYSDPKQQLTDVMIKLLPDARQEQFQKFKTDRTITFNIPTDDVNFLGWSNVMLTNFRIYINGAKMASNDKLYVQLLHQGHVLIVDPAGKVKDFSHNRVSSVYQYDIVDGKTHTVAGGSLGGDTTGDNSKRIPLSPFATFTVNVPDRFNPEANLDNVDSIEIHFAGYASPTKGFRKKRALAQ
;
A
#
# COMPACT_ATOMS: atom_id res chain seq x y z
N MET A 1 -8.76 4.80 -2.69
CA MET A 1 -10.04 4.23 -3.18
C MET A 1 -11.19 5.25 -3.21
N ALA A 2 -11.40 6.06 -2.16
CA ALA A 2 -12.52 7.03 -2.09
C ALA A 2 -12.61 8.02 -3.28
N ILE A 3 -11.49 8.58 -3.75
CA ILE A 3 -11.48 9.53 -4.89
C ILE A 3 -11.88 8.86 -6.21
N GLN A 4 -11.46 7.60 -6.43
CA GLN A 4 -11.86 6.86 -7.64
C GLN A 4 -13.33 6.45 -7.60
N TYR A 5 -13.85 6.13 -6.41
CA TYR A 5 -15.27 5.85 -6.21
C TYR A 5 -16.14 7.06 -6.52
N LEU A 6 -15.81 8.24 -5.98
CA LEU A 6 -16.53 9.49 -6.26
C LEU A 6 -16.51 9.87 -7.74
N ALA A 7 -15.36 9.68 -8.41
CA ALA A 7 -15.25 9.92 -9.86
C ALA A 7 -16.10 8.92 -10.68
N ILE A 8 -16.23 7.67 -10.22
CA ILE A 8 -17.10 6.67 -10.87
C ILE A 8 -18.57 7.04 -10.67
N VAL A 9 -18.97 7.46 -9.47
CA VAL A 9 -20.34 7.89 -9.17
C VAL A 9 -20.73 9.10 -10.03
N ALA A 10 -19.89 10.13 -10.08
CA ALA A 10 -20.13 11.31 -10.92
C ALA A 10 -20.24 10.94 -12.42
N LYS A 11 -19.43 9.97 -12.89
CA LYS A 11 -19.51 9.48 -14.27
C LYS A 11 -20.79 8.69 -14.52
N ILE A 12 -21.29 7.92 -13.54
CA ILE A 12 -22.58 7.22 -13.63
C ILE A 12 -23.72 8.23 -13.74
N GLU A 13 -23.74 9.26 -12.88
CA GLU A 13 -24.74 10.33 -12.90
C GLU A 13 -24.77 11.04 -14.26
N GLN A 14 -23.60 11.44 -14.78
CA GLN A 14 -23.49 12.06 -16.10
C GLN A 14 -24.05 11.17 -17.22
N LYS A 15 -23.78 9.86 -17.18
CA LYS A 15 -24.30 8.92 -18.19
C LYS A 15 -25.80 8.70 -18.06
N GLN A 16 -26.34 8.80 -16.86
CA GLN A 16 -27.77 8.72 -16.60
C GLN A 16 -28.50 9.95 -17.17
N GLU A 17 -27.98 11.15 -16.93
CA GLU A 17 -28.50 12.39 -17.52
C GLU A 17 -28.48 12.37 -19.05
N GLU A 18 -27.39 11.86 -19.64
CA GLU A 18 -27.27 11.71 -21.08
C GLU A 18 -28.29 10.69 -21.64
N LEU A 19 -28.51 9.58 -20.95
CA LEU A 19 -29.54 8.60 -21.32
C LEU A 19 -30.93 9.23 -21.30
N ASP A 20 -31.25 10.01 -20.28
CA ASP A 20 -32.57 10.63 -20.13
C ASP A 20 -32.80 11.74 -21.17
N ARG A 21 -31.75 12.49 -21.54
CA ARG A 21 -31.77 13.41 -22.70
C ARG A 21 -32.09 12.68 -24.01
N ILE A 22 -31.44 11.53 -24.25
CA ILE A 22 -31.65 10.74 -25.47
C ILE A 22 -33.07 10.17 -25.52
N LYS A 23 -33.60 9.67 -24.40
CA LYS A 23 -34.99 9.20 -24.31
C LYS A 23 -35.98 10.33 -24.60
N ALA A 24 -35.76 11.52 -24.06
CA ALA A 24 -36.60 12.69 -24.33
C ALA A 24 -36.57 13.08 -25.82
N GLN A 25 -35.39 13.03 -26.45
CA GLN A 25 -35.25 13.30 -27.89
C GLN A 25 -35.99 12.26 -28.74
N ILE A 26 -35.85 10.96 -28.43
CA ILE A 26 -36.57 9.87 -29.10
C ILE A 26 -38.09 10.03 -28.95
N ALA A 27 -38.58 10.44 -27.77
CA ALA A 27 -40.00 10.67 -27.55
C ALA A 27 -40.54 11.88 -28.33
N SER A 28 -39.68 12.84 -28.68
CA SER A 28 -40.06 14.08 -29.39
C SER A 28 -40.00 13.97 -30.92
N GLU A 29 -39.19 13.05 -31.46
CA GLU A 29 -39.03 12.85 -32.90
C GLU A 29 -39.83 11.60 -33.36
N ASN A 30 -40.74 11.75 -34.33
CA ASN A 30 -41.48 10.64 -34.97
C ASN A 30 -40.58 9.76 -35.89
N VAL A 31 -39.25 9.80 -35.71
CA VAL A 31 -38.21 9.07 -36.45
C VAL A 31 -37.43 8.22 -35.45
N PRO A 32 -37.00 7.00 -35.82
CA PRO A 32 -36.26 6.13 -34.90
C PRO A 32 -34.93 6.79 -34.50
N GLY A 33 -34.82 7.28 -33.26
CA GLY A 33 -33.56 7.78 -32.67
C GLY A 33 -32.51 6.70 -32.40
N LEU A 34 -32.49 5.67 -33.25
CA LEU A 34 -31.59 4.53 -33.27
C LEU A 34 -30.13 4.96 -33.40
N ILE A 35 -29.84 6.03 -34.16
CA ILE A 35 -28.47 6.54 -34.36
C ILE A 35 -27.93 7.14 -33.06
N THR A 36 -28.67 8.03 -32.42
CA THR A 36 -28.28 8.67 -31.15
C THR A 36 -28.13 7.62 -30.04
N TYR A 37 -29.08 6.68 -29.95
CA TYR A 37 -28.99 5.56 -29.03
C TYR A 37 -27.78 4.66 -29.30
N ARG A 38 -27.51 4.32 -30.57
CA ARG A 38 -26.34 3.51 -30.97
C ARG A 38 -25.03 4.21 -30.60
N SER A 39 -24.91 5.52 -30.84
CA SER A 39 -23.72 6.30 -30.48
C SER A 39 -23.49 6.33 -28.97
N PHE A 40 -24.56 6.49 -28.18
CA PHE A 40 -24.49 6.42 -26.72
C PHE A 40 -24.06 5.04 -26.21
N MET A 41 -24.70 3.98 -26.71
CA MET A 41 -24.33 2.60 -26.34
C MET A 41 -22.90 2.27 -26.74
N TYR A 42 -22.44 2.74 -27.90
CA TYR A 42 -21.05 2.59 -28.33
C TYR A 42 -20.08 3.34 -27.39
N ALA A 43 -20.41 4.56 -26.97
CA ALA A 43 -19.59 5.31 -26.02
C ALA A 43 -19.50 4.59 -24.65
N LEU A 44 -20.63 4.10 -24.12
CA LEU A 44 -20.64 3.28 -22.90
C LEU A 44 -19.79 2.02 -23.04
N TYR A 45 -19.88 1.34 -24.19
CA TYR A 45 -19.06 0.16 -24.49
C TYR A 45 -17.57 0.48 -24.45
N GLN A 46 -17.13 1.57 -25.11
CA GLN A 46 -15.71 1.97 -25.10
C GLN A 46 -15.23 2.42 -23.71
N ASP A 47 -16.09 3.10 -22.94
CA ASP A 47 -15.81 3.46 -21.55
C ASP A 47 -15.57 2.22 -20.69
N PHE A 48 -16.48 1.23 -20.77
CA PHE A 48 -16.35 -0.02 -20.02
C PHE A 48 -15.10 -0.82 -20.42
N LYS A 49 -14.81 -0.90 -21.72
CA LYS A 49 -13.60 -1.53 -22.26
C LYS A 49 -12.33 -0.88 -21.68
N SER A 50 -12.30 0.45 -21.60
CA SER A 50 -11.20 1.21 -21.00
C SER A 50 -11.03 0.93 -19.51
N PHE A 51 -12.14 0.77 -18.76
CA PHE A 51 -12.09 0.36 -17.36
C PHE A 51 -11.50 -1.04 -17.21
N VAL A 52 -11.97 -2.02 -17.98
CA VAL A 52 -11.46 -3.40 -17.93
C VAL A 52 -9.97 -3.43 -18.23
N LEU A 53 -9.52 -2.74 -19.29
CA LEU A 53 -8.10 -2.61 -19.62
C LEU A 53 -7.27 -2.05 -18.45
N LYS A 54 -7.76 -0.96 -17.82
CA LYS A 54 -7.10 -0.34 -16.67
C LYS A 54 -6.97 -1.31 -15.50
N TYR A 55 -7.99 -2.10 -15.19
CA TYR A 55 -7.93 -3.09 -14.12
C TYR A 55 -6.95 -4.23 -14.41
N ILE A 56 -6.95 -4.76 -15.63
CA ILE A 56 -5.96 -5.77 -16.05
C ILE A 56 -4.54 -5.22 -15.93
N TYR A 57 -4.32 -3.97 -16.35
CA TYR A 57 -3.03 -3.31 -16.19
C TYR A 57 -2.63 -3.17 -14.71
N GLN A 58 -3.53 -2.71 -13.85
CA GLN A 58 -3.27 -2.56 -12.42
C GLN A 58 -2.97 -3.90 -11.73
N GLU A 59 -3.71 -4.94 -12.08
CA GLU A 59 -3.46 -6.31 -11.61
C GLU A 59 -2.08 -6.80 -12.07
N ASN A 60 -1.73 -6.59 -13.34
CA ASN A 60 -0.40 -6.95 -13.83
C ASN A 60 0.72 -6.20 -13.08
N ARG A 61 0.54 -4.90 -12.80
CA ARG A 61 1.51 -4.12 -12.01
C ARG A 61 1.62 -4.63 -10.57
N ALA A 62 0.50 -4.98 -9.94
CA ALA A 62 0.48 -5.59 -8.62
C ALA A 62 1.18 -6.96 -8.60
N PHE A 63 0.99 -7.76 -9.65
CA PHE A 63 1.68 -9.04 -9.84
C PHE A 63 3.20 -8.84 -9.98
N ILE A 64 3.66 -7.93 -10.85
CA ILE A 64 5.09 -7.63 -11.01
C ILE A 64 5.71 -7.22 -9.68
N TYR A 65 5.01 -6.37 -8.92
CA TYR A 65 5.42 -5.94 -7.60
C TYR A 65 5.48 -7.11 -6.62
N TRP A 66 4.44 -7.93 -6.48
CA TRP A 66 4.44 -9.02 -5.51
C TRP A 66 5.43 -10.14 -5.89
N ALA A 67 5.46 -10.52 -7.17
CA ALA A 67 6.27 -11.61 -7.70
C ALA A 67 7.74 -11.23 -7.89
N GLN A 68 8.06 -9.93 -7.84
CA GLN A 68 9.38 -9.39 -8.14
C GLN A 68 9.90 -9.83 -9.50
N GLN A 69 9.01 -9.94 -10.48
CA GLN A 69 9.29 -10.48 -11.80
C GLN A 69 8.62 -9.62 -12.86
N ASP A 70 9.35 -9.30 -13.93
CA ASP A 70 8.77 -8.55 -15.04
C ASP A 70 7.72 -9.41 -15.75
N ASN A 71 6.57 -8.81 -16.04
CA ASN A 71 5.53 -9.43 -16.84
C ASN A 71 5.05 -8.47 -17.93
N LYS A 72 5.32 -8.82 -19.18
CA LYS A 72 4.88 -8.02 -20.33
C LYS A 72 3.40 -8.29 -20.58
N LEU A 73 2.57 -7.29 -20.32
CA LEU A 73 1.15 -7.34 -20.67
C LEU A 73 1.03 -7.19 -22.19
N ASN A 74 0.76 -8.29 -22.87
CA ASN A 74 0.56 -8.31 -24.32
C ASN A 74 -0.94 -8.34 -24.61
N ILE A 75 -1.46 -7.26 -25.17
CA ILE A 75 -2.85 -7.16 -25.64
C ILE A 75 -2.77 -7.01 -27.16
N THR A 76 -3.07 -8.08 -27.86
CA THR A 76 -3.05 -8.13 -29.34
C THR A 76 -4.37 -7.71 -29.96
N ASP A 77 -5.44 -7.75 -29.17
CA ASP A 77 -6.80 -7.40 -29.55
C ASP A 77 -7.46 -6.69 -28.36
N ASP A 78 -8.04 -5.51 -28.60
CA ASP A 78 -8.67 -4.70 -27.56
C ASP A 78 -10.17 -5.01 -27.37
N SER A 79 -10.71 -5.99 -28.11
CA SER A 79 -12.04 -6.55 -27.89
C SER A 79 -12.15 -7.20 -26.50
N PHE A 80 -13.38 -7.41 -26.01
CA PHE A 80 -13.59 -8.15 -24.76
C PHE A 80 -13.02 -9.57 -24.81
N THR A 81 -12.99 -10.20 -25.98
CA THR A 81 -12.36 -11.51 -26.16
C THR A 81 -10.84 -11.40 -25.97
N GLY A 82 -10.21 -10.42 -26.62
CA GLY A 82 -8.76 -10.16 -26.46
C GLY A 82 -8.38 -9.80 -25.02
N LEU A 83 -9.14 -8.90 -24.38
CA LEU A 83 -8.96 -8.55 -22.97
C LEU A 83 -9.18 -9.75 -22.04
N GLY A 84 -10.18 -10.58 -22.31
CA GLY A 84 -10.46 -11.80 -21.55
C GLY A 84 -9.32 -12.83 -21.66
N LEU A 85 -8.72 -12.98 -22.84
CA LEU A 85 -7.53 -13.82 -23.04
C LEU A 85 -6.31 -13.27 -22.30
N ALA A 86 -6.07 -11.96 -22.36
CA ALA A 86 -4.98 -11.31 -21.64
C ALA A 86 -5.09 -11.50 -20.12
N HIS A 87 -6.29 -11.32 -19.57
CA HIS A 87 -6.56 -11.58 -18.14
C HIS A 87 -6.42 -13.06 -17.77
N SER A 88 -6.92 -13.97 -18.61
CA SER A 88 -6.78 -15.42 -18.37
C SER A 88 -5.31 -15.85 -18.34
N LYS A 89 -4.48 -15.28 -19.22
CA LYS A 89 -3.03 -15.49 -19.19
C LYS A 89 -2.39 -14.97 -17.91
N LEU A 90 -2.68 -13.72 -17.52
CA LEU A 90 -2.18 -13.13 -16.28
C LEU A 90 -2.55 -13.99 -15.06
N LYS A 91 -3.79 -14.48 -15.00
CA LYS A 91 -4.25 -15.40 -13.95
C LYS A 91 -3.45 -16.71 -13.94
N GLY A 92 -3.16 -17.26 -15.12
CA GLY A 92 -2.28 -18.44 -15.27
C GLY A 92 -0.86 -18.18 -14.75
N ASP A 93 -0.28 -17.01 -15.05
CA ASP A 93 1.03 -16.60 -14.57
C ASP A 93 1.05 -16.47 -13.03
N ILE A 94 0.00 -15.88 -12.45
CA ILE A 94 -0.17 -15.75 -10.99
C ILE A 94 -0.25 -17.14 -10.35
N ILE A 95 -1.12 -18.03 -10.84
CA ILE A 95 -1.28 -19.39 -10.31
C ILE A 95 0.04 -20.16 -10.42
N THR A 96 0.70 -20.09 -11.57
CA THR A 96 2.00 -20.72 -11.78
C THR A 96 3.01 -20.19 -10.77
N LYS A 97 3.07 -18.87 -10.56
CA LYS A 97 3.99 -18.27 -9.59
C LYS A 97 3.69 -18.69 -8.16
N ILE A 98 2.43 -18.77 -7.75
CA ILE A 98 2.02 -19.27 -6.43
C ILE A 98 2.47 -20.73 -6.26
N ASN A 99 2.22 -21.58 -7.25
CA ASN A 99 2.54 -23.01 -7.17
C ASN A 99 4.05 -23.29 -7.24
N THR A 100 4.80 -22.46 -7.96
CA THR A 100 6.26 -22.56 -8.09
C THR A 100 7.00 -21.75 -7.03
N TYR A 101 6.28 -21.07 -6.14
CA TYR A 101 6.84 -20.26 -5.08
C TYR A 101 7.60 -21.15 -4.08
N SER A 102 8.86 -21.39 -4.39
CA SER A 102 9.74 -22.34 -3.71
C SER A 102 10.86 -21.66 -2.94
N ASP A 103 11.01 -20.32 -3.06
CA ASP A 103 11.96 -19.58 -2.25
C ASP A 103 11.35 -19.42 -0.84
N PRO A 104 11.94 -20.00 0.21
CA PRO A 104 11.44 -19.85 1.56
C PRO A 104 11.69 -18.41 1.98
N LYS A 105 10.66 -17.58 1.80
CA LYS A 105 10.54 -16.29 2.46
C LYS A 105 10.71 -16.54 3.95
N GLN A 106 11.84 -16.10 4.50
CA GLN A 106 12.12 -16.22 5.92
C GLN A 106 11.31 -15.16 6.63
N GLN A 107 10.73 -15.54 7.75
CA GLN A 107 10.03 -14.59 8.59
C GLN A 107 11.05 -13.55 9.09
N LEU A 108 10.71 -12.30 8.89
CA LEU A 108 11.44 -11.15 9.42
C LEU A 108 10.65 -10.68 10.64
N THR A 109 11.24 -10.79 11.82
CA THR A 109 10.58 -10.42 13.08
C THR A 109 11.34 -9.30 13.76
N ASP A 110 10.58 -8.30 14.20
CA ASP A 110 11.02 -7.27 15.13
C ASP A 110 12.24 -6.44 14.70
N VAL A 111 12.28 -6.04 13.42
CA VAL A 111 13.30 -5.13 12.91
C VAL A 111 12.97 -3.72 13.40
N MET A 112 13.78 -3.21 14.32
CA MET A 112 13.58 -1.91 14.96
C MET A 112 14.23 -0.78 14.16
N ILE A 113 13.46 0.24 13.85
CA ILE A 113 13.92 1.55 13.39
C ILE A 113 13.70 2.53 14.52
N LYS A 114 14.79 3.12 15.03
CA LYS A 114 14.77 4.09 16.11
C LYS A 114 15.10 5.48 15.60
N LEU A 115 14.17 6.41 15.79
CA LEU A 115 14.36 7.83 15.50
C LEU A 115 14.79 8.54 16.79
N LEU A 116 15.91 9.26 16.72
CA LEU A 116 16.50 9.99 17.84
C LEU A 116 16.59 11.50 17.52
N PRO A 117 16.38 12.39 18.51
CA PRO A 117 16.50 13.83 18.38
C PRO A 117 17.90 14.30 17.94
N ASP A 118 18.98 13.66 18.39
CA ASP A 118 20.35 14.14 18.13
C ASP A 118 20.66 14.30 16.64
N ALA A 119 20.10 13.41 15.80
CA ALA A 119 20.25 13.48 14.35
C ALA A 119 19.11 14.26 13.65
N ARG A 120 18.06 14.65 14.39
CA ARG A 120 16.76 15.13 13.85
C ARG A 120 16.11 16.21 14.72
N GLN A 121 16.91 17.08 15.35
CA GLN A 121 16.42 17.97 16.42
C GLN A 121 15.25 18.85 15.95
N GLU A 122 15.38 19.49 14.79
CA GLU A 122 14.32 20.32 14.22
C GLU A 122 13.04 19.51 13.92
N GLN A 123 13.19 18.29 13.41
CA GLN A 123 12.05 17.41 13.11
C GLN A 123 11.33 16.98 14.39
N PHE A 124 12.07 16.73 15.48
CA PHE A 124 11.46 16.43 16.78
C PHE A 124 10.78 17.65 17.40
N GLN A 125 11.33 18.86 17.25
CA GLN A 125 10.64 20.08 17.71
C GLN A 125 9.33 20.28 16.96
N LYS A 126 9.34 20.10 15.63
CA LYS A 126 8.11 20.12 14.81
C LYS A 126 7.16 18.98 15.15
N PHE A 127 7.67 17.79 15.48
CA PHE A 127 6.82 16.67 15.90
C PHE A 127 6.04 17.00 17.18
N LYS A 128 6.63 17.73 18.13
CA LYS A 128 5.97 18.11 19.38
C LYS A 128 4.79 19.07 19.15
N THR A 129 4.88 19.93 18.13
CA THR A 129 3.83 20.89 17.78
C THR A 129 2.84 20.35 16.74
N ASP A 130 3.37 19.85 15.62
CA ASP A 130 2.62 19.46 14.42
C ASP A 130 2.17 17.99 14.48
N ARG A 131 2.61 17.27 15.53
CA ARG A 131 2.32 15.86 15.81
C ARG A 131 2.68 14.93 14.66
N THR A 132 3.60 15.36 13.80
CA THR A 132 3.95 14.69 12.54
C THR A 132 5.45 14.69 12.32
N ILE A 133 6.00 13.53 11.96
CA ILE A 133 7.41 13.38 11.62
C ILE A 133 7.54 12.47 10.41
N THR A 134 8.39 12.86 9.46
CA THR A 134 8.63 12.11 8.23
C THR A 134 10.09 11.67 8.18
N PHE A 135 10.30 10.41 7.80
CA PHE A 135 11.63 9.82 7.70
C PHE A 135 11.70 8.88 6.49
N ASN A 136 12.91 8.65 6.00
CA ASN A 136 13.19 7.73 4.90
C ASN A 136 14.06 6.58 5.42
N ILE A 137 13.76 5.36 5.00
CA ILE A 137 14.62 4.20 5.22
C ILE A 137 15.33 3.92 3.89
N PRO A 138 16.65 4.15 3.79
CA PRO A 138 17.39 3.88 2.56
C PRO A 138 17.66 2.38 2.37
N THR A 139 18.03 1.97 1.15
CA THR A 139 18.29 0.56 0.82
C THR A 139 19.52 -0.04 1.50
N ASP A 140 20.40 0.80 2.04
CA ASP A 140 21.62 0.44 2.77
C ASP A 140 21.45 0.55 4.30
N ASP A 141 20.21 0.70 4.79
CA ASP A 141 19.93 0.74 6.23
C ASP A 141 20.44 -0.52 6.93
N VAL A 142 21.20 -0.31 8.01
CA VAL A 142 21.93 -1.36 8.73
C VAL A 142 20.99 -2.46 9.24
N ASN A 143 19.75 -2.11 9.57
CA ASN A 143 18.78 -3.02 10.16
C ASN A 143 18.26 -4.07 9.15
N PHE A 144 18.48 -3.84 7.86
CA PHE A 144 18.09 -4.75 6.78
C PHE A 144 19.28 -5.42 6.09
N LEU A 145 20.51 -5.25 6.60
CA LEU A 145 21.70 -5.90 6.04
C LEU A 145 21.57 -7.42 6.03
N GLY A 146 22.02 -8.03 4.93
CA GLY A 146 21.92 -9.47 4.71
C GLY A 146 20.57 -9.94 4.14
N TRP A 147 19.57 -9.07 4.10
CA TRP A 147 18.25 -9.35 3.53
C TRP A 147 18.05 -8.71 2.14
N SER A 148 17.12 -9.28 1.39
CA SER A 148 16.68 -8.87 0.06
C SER A 148 15.20 -9.23 -0.09
N ASN A 149 14.50 -8.65 -1.07
CA ASN A 149 13.06 -8.79 -1.25
C ASN A 149 12.29 -8.60 0.07
N VAL A 150 12.69 -7.60 0.85
CA VAL A 150 12.10 -7.33 2.16
C VAL A 150 10.70 -6.78 1.98
N MET A 151 9.74 -7.38 2.66
CA MET A 151 8.33 -7.10 2.51
C MET A 151 7.66 -7.14 3.88
N LEU A 152 7.22 -5.99 4.32
CA LEU A 152 6.60 -5.72 5.61
C LEU A 152 5.11 -5.99 5.56
N THR A 153 4.60 -6.71 6.56
CA THR A 153 3.18 -7.01 6.74
C THR A 153 2.61 -6.38 8.00
N ASN A 154 3.47 -6.03 8.95
CA ASN A 154 3.08 -5.55 10.26
C ASN A 154 4.08 -4.54 10.81
N PHE A 155 3.60 -3.72 11.73
CA PHE A 155 4.43 -2.82 12.52
C PHE A 155 3.87 -2.67 13.94
N ARG A 156 4.74 -2.28 14.86
CA ARG A 156 4.40 -1.68 16.16
C ARG A 156 5.13 -0.36 16.26
N ILE A 157 4.53 0.63 16.90
CA ILE A 157 5.16 1.94 17.06
C ILE A 157 4.98 2.43 18.49
N TYR A 158 6.06 2.98 19.06
CA TYR A 158 6.09 3.53 20.40
C TYR A 158 6.69 4.94 20.34
N ILE A 159 5.96 5.90 20.89
CA ILE A 159 6.39 7.29 21.07
C ILE A 159 6.86 7.44 22.51
N ASN A 160 8.16 7.25 22.74
CA ASN A 160 8.73 7.25 24.09
C ASN A 160 8.76 8.67 24.63
N GLY A 161 8.33 8.84 25.88
CA GLY A 161 8.17 10.15 26.55
C GLY A 161 6.82 10.83 26.31
N ALA A 162 5.93 10.26 25.48
CA ALA A 162 4.55 10.72 25.38
C ALA A 162 3.77 10.42 26.67
N LYS A 163 2.85 11.33 27.04
CA LYS A 163 1.97 11.18 28.20
C LYS A 163 0.52 11.47 27.81
N MET A 164 -0.41 10.76 28.45
CA MET A 164 -1.86 10.99 28.34
C MET A 164 -2.41 11.44 29.69
N ALA A 165 -3.44 12.30 29.70
CA ALA A 165 -3.99 12.83 30.95
C ALA A 165 -5.06 11.91 31.59
N SER A 166 -5.88 11.20 30.81
CA SER A 166 -7.04 10.47 31.35
C SER A 166 -7.21 9.01 30.89
N ASN A 167 -6.81 8.66 29.66
CA ASN A 167 -7.17 7.36 29.07
C ASN A 167 -5.99 6.40 28.89
N ASP A 168 -4.76 6.85 29.12
CA ASP A 168 -3.50 6.14 28.88
C ASP A 168 -3.35 5.52 27.47
N LYS A 169 -4.21 5.83 26.50
CA LYS A 169 -4.18 5.23 25.16
C LYS A 169 -3.64 6.22 24.16
N LEU A 170 -2.60 5.83 23.41
CA LEU A 170 -2.11 6.62 22.29
C LEU A 170 -2.50 5.97 20.97
N TYR A 171 -3.12 6.75 20.10
CA TYR A 171 -3.45 6.39 18.73
C TYR A 171 -2.43 7.00 17.78
N VAL A 172 -1.77 6.17 16.98
CA VAL A 172 -0.72 6.58 16.06
C VAL A 172 -1.05 6.09 14.65
N GLN A 173 -0.83 6.96 13.68
CA GLN A 173 -0.93 6.63 12.26
C GLN A 173 0.47 6.56 11.66
N LEU A 174 0.74 5.48 10.90
CA LEU A 174 1.90 5.32 10.05
C LEU A 174 1.45 5.39 8.59
N LEU A 175 1.95 6.38 7.87
CA LEU A 175 1.68 6.61 6.46
C LEU A 175 2.89 6.22 5.64
N HIS A 176 2.74 5.21 4.79
CA HIS A 176 3.72 4.85 3.78
C HIS A 176 3.47 5.69 2.51
N GLN A 177 4.46 6.46 2.05
CA GLN A 177 4.28 7.51 1.03
C GLN A 177 4.09 7.01 -0.42
N GLY A 178 4.43 5.75 -0.68
CA GLY A 178 4.02 5.05 -1.91
C GLY A 178 5.09 4.91 -2.99
N HIS A 179 6.18 5.68 -2.93
CA HIS A 179 7.40 5.37 -3.72
C HIS A 179 8.27 4.40 -2.93
N VAL A 180 8.72 3.32 -3.57
CA VAL A 180 9.46 2.24 -2.91
C VAL A 180 10.56 1.67 -3.79
N LEU A 181 11.63 1.28 -3.13
CA LEU A 181 12.71 0.50 -3.73
C LEU A 181 12.66 -0.93 -3.21
N ILE A 182 13.02 -1.90 -4.06
CA ILE A 182 13.16 -3.30 -3.66
C ILE A 182 14.48 -3.83 -4.18
N VAL A 183 15.29 -4.36 -3.27
CA VAL A 183 16.60 -4.93 -3.57
C VAL A 183 16.44 -6.43 -3.74
N ASP A 184 16.77 -6.97 -4.92
CA ASP A 184 16.71 -8.41 -5.17
C ASP A 184 17.91 -9.17 -4.54
N PRO A 185 17.91 -10.51 -4.52
CA PRO A 185 19.00 -11.28 -3.91
C PRO A 185 20.37 -11.13 -4.58
N ALA A 186 20.41 -10.58 -5.80
CA ALA A 186 21.63 -10.23 -6.54
C ALA A 186 22.09 -8.79 -6.28
N GLY A 187 21.33 -8.01 -5.49
CA GLY A 187 21.62 -6.61 -5.19
C GLY A 187 21.06 -5.61 -6.21
N LYS A 188 20.29 -6.07 -7.20
CA LYS A 188 19.67 -5.16 -8.17
C LYS A 188 18.48 -4.46 -7.52
N VAL A 189 18.45 -3.13 -7.65
CA VAL A 189 17.36 -2.30 -7.15
C VAL A 189 16.26 -2.20 -8.22
N LYS A 190 15.01 -2.39 -7.79
CA LYS A 190 13.80 -2.15 -8.58
C LYS A 190 13.00 -1.02 -7.96
N ASP A 191 12.46 -0.15 -8.81
CA ASP A 191 11.68 1.03 -8.42
C ASP A 191 10.20 0.78 -8.69
N PHE A 192 9.36 1.06 -7.69
CA PHE A 192 7.92 0.96 -7.80
C PHE A 192 7.22 2.16 -7.16
N SER A 193 6.00 2.42 -7.60
CA SER A 193 5.10 3.39 -6.99
C SER A 193 3.69 2.84 -6.83
N HIS A 194 3.03 3.24 -5.74
CA HIS A 194 1.64 2.96 -5.43
C HIS A 194 1.00 4.12 -4.68
N ASN A 195 -0.33 4.08 -4.49
CA ASN A 195 -1.02 5.06 -3.66
C ASN A 195 -0.51 5.00 -2.22
N ARG A 196 -0.47 6.13 -1.53
CA ARG A 196 -0.16 6.18 -0.10
C ARG A 196 -1.00 5.17 0.70
N VAL A 197 -0.34 4.43 1.59
CA VAL A 197 -1.01 3.45 2.47
C VAL A 197 -0.95 3.98 3.88
N SER A 198 -2.12 4.24 4.46
CA SER A 198 -2.24 4.65 5.86
C SER A 198 -2.60 3.45 6.71
N SER A 199 -1.89 3.26 7.80
CA SER A 199 -2.12 2.18 8.76
C SER A 199 -2.06 2.75 10.17
N VAL A 200 -2.83 2.16 11.07
CA VAL A 200 -3.07 2.72 12.40
C VAL A 200 -2.62 1.72 13.45
N TYR A 201 -2.18 2.24 14.58
CA TYR A 201 -1.70 1.46 15.72
C TYR A 201 -2.12 2.14 17.00
N GLN A 202 -2.51 1.34 17.98
CA GLN A 202 -2.93 1.81 19.29
C GLN A 202 -2.24 1.02 20.38
N TYR A 203 -1.71 1.73 21.37
CA TYR A 203 -1.10 1.14 22.55
C TYR A 203 -1.47 1.92 23.81
N ASP A 204 -1.44 1.24 24.96
CA ASP A 204 -1.65 1.81 26.28
C ASP A 204 -0.31 2.14 26.95
N ILE A 205 -0.27 3.18 27.79
CA ILE A 205 0.86 3.66 28.58
C ILE A 205 0.51 3.48 30.06
N VAL A 206 0.80 2.32 30.63
CA VAL A 206 0.46 2.00 32.03
C VAL A 206 1.75 1.90 32.84
N ASP A 207 1.89 2.71 33.89
CA ASP A 207 3.08 2.76 34.75
C ASP A 207 4.41 2.93 33.98
N GLY A 208 4.37 3.72 32.90
CA GLY A 208 5.52 3.93 32.00
C GLY A 208 5.85 2.75 31.09
N LYS A 209 5.02 1.70 31.06
CA LYS A 209 5.14 0.56 30.14
C LYS A 209 4.11 0.65 29.02
N THR A 210 4.53 0.26 27.83
CA THR A 210 3.68 0.27 26.64
C THR A 210 3.07 -1.11 26.37
N HIS A 211 1.74 -1.19 26.23
CA HIS A 211 1.03 -2.42 25.92
C HIS A 211 0.28 -2.30 24.59
N THR A 212 0.43 -3.28 23.70
CA THR A 212 -0.27 -3.25 22.40
C THR A 212 -1.76 -3.45 22.61
N VAL A 213 -2.59 -2.58 22.04
CA VAL A 213 -4.05 -2.72 22.07
C VAL A 213 -4.58 -3.22 20.74
N ALA A 214 -4.28 -2.52 19.66
CA ALA A 214 -4.88 -2.80 18.35
C ALA A 214 -4.05 -2.25 17.18
N GLY A 215 -4.40 -2.70 15.98
CA GLY A 215 -3.80 -2.22 14.73
C GLY A 215 -2.45 -2.88 14.41
N GLY A 216 -1.57 -2.15 13.72
CA GLY A 216 -0.23 -2.63 13.40
C GLY A 216 -0.18 -3.57 12.19
N SER A 217 -1.24 -3.62 11.39
CA SER A 217 -1.22 -4.23 10.07
C SER A 217 -0.67 -3.24 9.05
N LEU A 218 0.25 -3.67 8.20
CA LEU A 218 0.81 -2.90 7.10
C LEU A 218 0.43 -3.56 5.77
N GLY A 219 -0.08 -2.78 4.81
CA GLY A 219 -0.47 -3.27 3.49
C GLY A 219 -1.74 -4.12 3.51
N GLY A 220 -2.91 -3.49 3.47
CA GLY A 220 -4.21 -4.17 3.42
C GLY A 220 -5.38 -3.21 3.62
N ASP A 221 -6.59 -3.62 3.22
CA ASP A 221 -7.82 -2.89 3.52
C ASP A 221 -8.26 -3.21 4.96
N THR A 222 -8.79 -2.22 5.69
CA THR A 222 -9.19 -2.32 7.10
C THR A 222 -10.48 -3.12 7.31
N THR A 223 -11.00 -3.78 6.27
CA THR A 223 -12.40 -4.23 6.17
C THR A 223 -12.62 -5.75 6.26
N GLY A 224 -11.62 -6.53 6.72
CA GLY A 224 -11.93 -7.82 7.38
C GLY A 224 -11.53 -9.12 6.70
N ASP A 225 -10.56 -9.13 5.77
CA ASP A 225 -9.89 -10.38 5.39
C ASP A 225 -8.36 -10.18 5.31
N ASN A 226 -7.66 -10.67 6.32
CA ASN A 226 -6.20 -10.57 6.44
C ASN A 226 -5.44 -11.39 5.37
N SER A 227 -6.14 -12.20 4.56
CA SER A 227 -5.52 -13.06 3.55
C SER A 227 -5.14 -12.33 2.24
N LYS A 228 -5.64 -11.11 2.00
CA LYS A 228 -5.41 -10.36 0.75
C LYS A 228 -4.62 -9.08 1.00
N ARG A 229 -3.37 -9.24 1.42
CA ARG A 229 -2.44 -8.15 1.73
C ARG A 229 -1.33 -8.09 0.69
N ILE A 230 -1.14 -6.92 0.08
CA ILE A 230 0.09 -6.62 -0.66
C ILE A 230 1.05 -5.98 0.35
N PRO A 231 2.09 -6.70 0.79
CA PRO A 231 3.04 -6.16 1.76
C PRO A 231 3.88 -5.06 1.13
N LEU A 232 4.50 -4.23 1.97
CA LEU A 232 5.23 -3.04 1.52
C LEU A 232 6.73 -3.21 1.72
N SER A 233 7.53 -2.63 0.84
CA SER A 233 8.97 -2.56 1.08
C SER A 233 9.26 -1.64 2.26
N PRO A 234 10.26 -1.94 3.11
CA PRO A 234 10.76 -0.98 4.10
C PRO A 234 11.49 0.19 3.45
N PHE A 235 12.00 0.05 2.22
CA PHE A 235 12.86 1.06 1.61
C PHE A 235 12.03 2.15 0.94
N ALA A 236 11.51 3.06 1.77
CA ALA A 236 10.55 4.06 1.40
C ALA A 236 10.56 5.24 2.39
N THR A 237 9.80 6.28 2.04
CA THR A 237 9.47 7.36 2.97
C THR A 237 8.21 7.01 3.77
N PHE A 238 8.29 7.19 5.08
CA PHE A 238 7.21 7.01 6.03
C PHE A 238 6.94 8.32 6.78
N THR A 239 5.68 8.50 7.19
CA THR A 239 5.27 9.60 8.06
C THR A 239 4.53 9.02 9.26
N VAL A 240 4.98 9.37 10.46
CA VAL A 240 4.28 9.09 11.71
C VAL A 240 3.46 10.31 12.07
N ASN A 241 2.20 10.09 12.44
CA ASN A 241 1.28 11.12 12.88
C ASN A 241 0.55 10.69 14.15
N VAL A 242 0.42 11.60 15.12
CA VAL A 242 -0.39 11.44 16.33
C VAL A 242 -1.59 12.39 16.22
N PRO A 243 -2.70 11.96 15.61
CA PRO A 243 -3.78 12.87 15.24
C PRO A 243 -4.54 13.42 16.46
N ASP A 244 -4.70 14.73 16.55
CA ASP A 244 -5.37 15.44 17.67
C ASP A 244 -6.78 14.94 17.94
N ARG A 245 -7.54 14.68 16.88
CA ARG A 245 -8.91 14.19 16.98
C ARG A 245 -9.04 12.91 17.83
N PHE A 246 -8.03 12.05 17.81
CA PHE A 246 -8.00 10.79 18.56
C PHE A 246 -7.11 10.86 19.81
N ASN A 247 -6.32 11.93 19.94
CA ASN A 247 -5.37 12.15 21.02
C ASN A 247 -5.45 13.60 21.56
N PRO A 248 -6.63 14.08 21.99
CA PRO A 248 -6.79 15.50 22.38
C PRO A 248 -5.90 15.88 23.57
N GLU A 249 -5.64 14.92 24.46
CA GLU A 249 -4.89 15.11 25.71
C GLU A 249 -3.43 14.63 25.64
N ALA A 250 -2.94 14.26 24.45
CA ALA A 250 -1.56 13.82 24.31
C ALA A 250 -0.59 14.99 24.56
N ASN A 251 0.29 14.80 25.53
CA ASN A 251 1.47 15.64 25.73
C ASN A 251 2.68 14.95 25.11
N LEU A 252 3.31 15.63 24.13
CA LEU A 252 4.49 15.15 23.41
C LEU A 252 5.78 15.91 23.78
N ASP A 253 5.73 16.86 24.72
CA ASP A 253 6.85 17.77 25.02
C ASP A 253 8.12 17.04 25.47
N ASN A 254 7.94 15.90 26.14
CA ASN A 254 9.02 15.07 26.67
C ASN A 254 9.42 13.92 25.74
N VAL A 255 8.95 13.90 24.48
CA VAL A 255 9.31 12.84 23.54
C VAL A 255 10.79 12.86 23.23
N ASP A 256 11.46 11.74 23.47
CA ASP A 256 12.90 11.55 23.32
C ASP A 256 13.28 10.54 22.23
N SER A 257 12.34 9.72 21.78
CA SER A 257 12.57 8.74 20.73
C SER A 257 11.26 8.19 20.18
N ILE A 258 11.32 7.73 18.93
CA ILE A 258 10.22 7.02 18.28
C ILE A 258 10.76 5.69 17.79
N GLU A 259 10.19 4.59 18.27
CA GLU A 259 10.61 3.24 17.95
C GLU A 259 9.55 2.57 17.07
N ILE A 260 9.98 2.05 15.93
CA ILE A 260 9.11 1.40 14.95
C ILE A 260 9.64 0.00 14.71
N HIS A 261 8.84 -0.99 15.09
CA HIS A 261 9.20 -2.39 15.00
C HIS A 261 8.46 -3.02 13.83
N PHE A 262 9.18 -3.39 12.79
CA PHE A 262 8.61 -4.01 11.61
C PHE A 262 8.66 -5.53 11.68
N ALA A 263 7.65 -6.15 11.07
CA ALA A 263 7.65 -7.59 10.82
C ALA A 263 7.09 -7.88 9.42
N GLY A 264 7.48 -9.02 8.87
CA GLY A 264 7.09 -9.47 7.55
C GLY A 264 7.95 -10.63 7.10
N TYR A 265 8.45 -10.56 5.88
CA TYR A 265 9.29 -11.60 5.33
C TYR A 265 10.37 -11.05 4.41
N ALA A 266 11.44 -11.82 4.24
CA ALA A 266 12.57 -11.47 3.39
C ALA A 266 13.25 -12.71 2.81
N SER A 267 14.08 -12.50 1.80
CA SER A 267 15.01 -13.49 1.26
C SER A 267 16.43 -13.16 1.70
N PRO A 268 17.27 -14.12 2.12
CA PRO A 268 18.67 -13.84 2.39
C PRO A 268 19.42 -13.47 1.12
N THR A 269 20.31 -12.49 1.19
CA THR A 269 21.23 -12.13 0.11
C THR A 269 22.15 -13.31 -0.25
N LYS A 270 22.63 -13.36 -1.50
CA LYS A 270 23.54 -14.44 -1.97
C LYS A 270 24.82 -14.57 -1.12
N GLY A 271 25.35 -13.46 -0.58
CA GLY A 271 26.52 -13.46 0.29
C GLY A 271 26.28 -14.10 1.67
N PHE A 272 25.05 -14.01 2.19
CA PHE A 272 24.67 -14.55 3.50
C PHE A 272 24.45 -16.08 3.46
N ARG A 273 23.97 -16.62 2.33
CA ARG A 273 23.81 -18.08 2.14
C ARG A 273 25.15 -18.84 2.22
N LYS A 274 26.26 -18.26 1.73
CA LYS A 274 27.60 -18.90 1.79
C LYS A 274 28.14 -19.04 3.21
N LYS A 275 27.94 -18.06 4.09
CA LYS A 275 28.43 -18.13 5.48
C LYS A 275 27.68 -19.16 6.33
N ARG A 276 26.38 -19.36 6.07
CA ARG A 276 25.56 -20.32 6.83
C ARG A 276 25.84 -21.78 6.43
N ALA A 277 26.17 -22.03 5.16
CA ALA A 277 26.59 -23.35 4.68
C ALA A 277 27.98 -23.79 5.17
N LEU A 278 28.78 -22.87 5.71
CA LEU A 278 30.09 -23.15 6.32
C LEU A 278 30.01 -23.29 7.85
N ALA A 279 28.84 -23.03 8.44
CA ALA A 279 28.59 -23.09 9.88
C ALA A 279 27.68 -24.27 10.27
N GLN A 280 27.44 -25.19 9.34
CA GLN A 280 26.79 -26.49 9.51
C GLN A 280 27.80 -27.57 9.12
#